data_AF-A0A3M1ZCA0-F1
#
_entry.id   AF-A0A3M1ZCA0-F1
#
_cell.length_a   1.000
_cell.length_b   1.000
_cell.length_c   1.000
_cell.angle_alpha   90.00
_cell.angle_beta   90.00
_cell.angle_gamma   90.00
#
_symmetry.space_group_name_H-M   'P 1'
#
loop_
_entity.id
_entity.type
_entity.pdbx_description
1 polymer ?
#
loop_
_entity_poly.entity_id
_entity_poly.type
_entity_poly.pdbx_seq_one_letter_code
_entity_poly.pdbx_strand_id
1 'polypeptide(L)'
;HDVMYGYIPKGMALEEAAALRERDPQTYQQRVLDSMSEHVRAMLAWQEQGAVVFDYGNNLRQRAFDNGVEDAFSYPGFVPAYIRPLFCEGKGPFRWVALSGDPEDIYATDRAIMELFPEDEHLIRWLKMAQEQVEFQGLPARICWLGYGERVKAGLKFNELVANGVVKAPIVIGRDHLDSGSVASPNRETEGMRDGSDAIADWPLLNALVNAVGGATWVSIHHGGGVGIGYSIHAGQVIVADGTSEAAKRLERVLTTDPGMGVVRHADAGYPEAITFAQKHGIKIPMLSDKA
;
A
#
# COMPACT_ATOMS: atom_id res chain seq x y z
N HIS A 1 7.36 12.90 7.55
CA HIS A 1 7.64 13.16 6.13
C HIS A 1 7.66 14.65 5.79
N ASP A 2 6.68 15.42 6.24
CA ASP A 2 6.65 16.88 6.13
C ASP A 2 7.24 17.53 7.40
N VAL A 3 8.38 18.21 7.25
CA VAL A 3 9.10 18.85 8.36
C VAL A 3 8.37 20.09 8.88
N MET A 4 7.56 20.74 8.04
CA MET A 4 6.84 21.96 8.42
C MET A 4 5.54 21.65 9.18
N TYR A 5 4.87 20.55 8.85
CA TYR A 5 3.52 20.29 9.40
C TYR A 5 3.38 18.97 10.15
N GLY A 6 4.29 18.02 9.98
CA GLY A 6 4.12 16.64 10.45
C GLY A 6 4.82 16.29 11.76
N TYR A 7 5.58 17.20 12.36
CA TYR A 7 6.36 16.92 13.58
C TYR A 7 6.50 18.17 14.44
N ILE A 8 6.38 18.00 15.76
CA ILE A 8 6.47 19.07 16.75
C ILE A 8 7.85 19.02 17.41
N PRO A 9 8.61 20.13 17.45
CA PRO A 9 9.89 20.18 18.15
C PRO A 9 9.77 19.78 19.62
N LYS A 10 10.79 19.10 20.13
CA LYS A 10 10.91 18.76 21.56
C LYS A 10 10.84 20.04 22.42
N GLY A 11 10.07 19.97 23.50
CA GLY A 11 9.99 21.04 24.50
C GLY A 11 9.10 22.23 24.10
N MET A 12 8.21 22.06 23.11
CA MET A 12 7.23 23.08 22.70
C MET A 12 5.80 22.57 22.83
N ALA A 13 4.88 23.44 23.26
CA ALA A 13 3.45 23.21 23.12
C ALA A 13 3.00 23.37 21.66
N LEU A 14 1.81 22.86 21.32
CA LEU A 14 1.27 22.90 19.95
C LEU A 14 1.10 24.33 19.44
N GLU A 15 0.61 25.22 20.29
CA GLU A 15 0.36 26.63 19.97
C GLU A 15 1.66 27.41 19.78
N GLU A 16 2.67 27.12 20.60
CA GLU A 16 4.01 27.73 20.49
C GLU A 16 4.72 27.28 19.21
N ALA A 17 4.62 25.98 18.89
CA ALA A 17 5.15 25.40 17.66
C ALA A 17 4.48 26.02 16.42
N ALA A 18 3.14 26.19 16.45
CA ALA A 18 2.41 26.86 15.38
C ALA A 18 2.84 28.32 15.20
N ALA A 19 2.93 29.09 16.29
CA ALA A 19 3.38 30.47 16.25
C ALA A 19 4.83 30.62 15.75
N LEU A 20 5.73 29.71 16.17
CA LEU A 20 7.11 29.70 15.69
C LEU A 20 7.19 29.39 14.20
N ARG A 21 6.43 28.39 13.73
CA ARG A 21 6.37 28.01 12.32
C ARG A 21 5.96 29.17 11.41
N GLU A 22 5.03 30.01 11.85
CA GLU A 22 4.59 31.18 11.07
C GLU A 22 5.60 32.33 11.13
N ARG A 23 6.11 32.64 12.33
CA ARG A 23 6.99 33.79 12.55
C ARG A 23 8.41 33.56 12.02
N ASP A 24 8.94 32.34 12.17
CA ASP A 24 10.30 31.96 11.78
C ASP A 24 10.35 30.48 11.31
N PRO A 25 9.92 30.23 10.05
CA PRO A 25 9.87 28.89 9.47
C PRO A 25 11.22 28.16 9.45
N GLN A 26 12.33 28.89 9.27
CA GLN A 26 13.66 28.31 9.19
C GLN A 26 14.12 27.77 10.54
N THR A 27 13.96 28.57 11.61
CA THR A 27 14.24 28.11 12.97
C THR A 27 13.32 26.96 13.37
N TYR A 28 12.03 27.01 12.99
CA TYR A 28 11.11 25.90 13.21
C TYR A 28 11.63 24.61 12.55
N GLN A 29 11.96 24.68 11.27
CA GLN A 29 12.46 23.55 10.49
C GLN A 29 13.70 22.93 11.13
N GLN A 30 14.70 23.74 11.49
CA GLN A 30 15.92 23.24 12.12
C GLN A 30 15.61 22.54 13.45
N ARG A 31 14.77 23.12 14.30
CA ARG A 31 14.38 22.51 15.59
C ARG A 31 13.63 21.19 15.42
N VAL A 32 12.80 21.08 14.38
CA VAL A 32 12.16 19.81 14.02
C VAL A 32 13.21 18.78 13.62
N LEU A 33 14.15 19.14 12.74
CA LEU A 33 15.22 18.23 12.30
C LEU A 33 16.09 17.77 13.48
N ASP A 34 16.45 18.67 14.38
CA ASP A 34 17.22 18.34 15.59
C ASP A 34 16.45 17.35 16.48
N SER A 35 15.14 17.56 16.64
CA SER A 35 14.26 16.68 17.40
C SER A 35 14.09 15.30 16.75
N MET A 36 14.01 15.25 15.40
CA MET A 36 13.99 14.00 14.64
C MET A 36 15.32 13.24 14.79
N SER A 37 16.46 13.93 14.71
CA SER A 37 17.78 13.33 14.91
C SER A 37 17.92 12.76 16.32
N GLU A 38 17.48 13.46 17.36
CA GLU A 38 17.48 12.94 18.74
C GLU A 38 16.58 11.70 18.86
N HIS A 39 15.39 11.72 18.26
CA HIS A 39 14.47 10.57 18.24
C HIS A 39 15.13 9.35 17.57
N VAL A 40 15.75 9.51 16.40
CA VAL A 40 16.42 8.40 15.71
C VAL A 40 17.59 7.84 16.54
N ARG A 41 18.38 8.68 17.20
CA ARG A 41 19.44 8.20 18.11
C ARG A 41 18.88 7.36 19.26
N ALA A 42 17.71 7.72 19.80
CA ALA A 42 17.04 6.90 20.82
C ALA A 42 16.58 5.55 20.26
N MET A 43 16.04 5.52 19.05
CA MET A 43 15.67 4.27 18.37
C MET A 43 16.89 3.36 18.13
N LEU A 44 18.02 3.93 17.70
CA LEU A 44 19.29 3.21 17.53
C LEU A 44 19.79 2.65 18.87
N ALA A 45 19.75 3.43 19.94
CA ALA A 45 20.14 2.97 21.27
C ALA A 45 19.26 1.81 21.80
N TRP A 46 17.96 1.78 21.45
CA TRP A 46 17.11 0.62 21.74
C TRP A 46 17.48 -0.61 20.91
N GLN A 47 17.81 -0.40 19.63
CA GLN A 47 18.27 -1.49 18.75
C GLN A 47 19.56 -2.12 19.29
N GLU A 48 20.52 -1.32 19.73
CA GLU A 48 21.77 -1.79 20.36
C GLU A 48 21.51 -2.62 21.63
N GLN A 49 20.43 -2.32 22.35
CA GLN A 49 19.99 -3.06 23.53
C GLN A 49 19.15 -4.30 23.20
N GLY A 50 18.99 -4.64 21.92
CA GLY A 50 18.31 -5.84 21.45
C GLY A 50 16.84 -5.67 21.12
N ALA A 51 16.30 -4.44 21.10
CA ALA A 51 14.95 -4.20 20.62
C ALA A 51 14.86 -4.39 19.10
N VAL A 52 13.73 -4.91 18.62
CA VAL A 52 13.42 -4.93 17.18
C VAL A 52 12.96 -3.53 16.78
N VAL A 53 13.73 -2.87 15.92
CA VAL A 53 13.47 -1.51 15.44
C VAL A 53 13.32 -1.53 13.93
N PHE A 54 12.36 -0.78 13.40
CA PHE A 54 12.13 -0.63 11.97
C PHE A 54 11.50 0.74 11.67
N ASP A 55 11.73 1.25 10.47
CA ASP A 55 11.06 2.46 9.96
C ASP A 55 9.70 2.10 9.37
N TYR A 56 8.67 2.82 9.79
CA TYR A 56 7.30 2.59 9.34
C TYR A 56 6.84 3.57 8.24
N GLY A 57 7.73 3.93 7.34
CA GLY A 57 7.39 4.56 6.08
C GLY A 57 7.05 6.05 6.15
N ASN A 58 7.60 6.77 7.12
CA ASN A 58 7.37 8.21 7.31
C ASN A 58 8.60 9.08 6.94
N ASN A 59 9.67 8.44 6.46
CA ASN A 59 10.95 9.04 6.07
C ASN A 59 11.75 9.67 7.22
N LEU A 60 11.54 9.23 8.47
CA LEU A 60 12.23 9.75 9.64
C LEU A 60 13.75 9.52 9.58
N ARG A 61 14.18 8.32 9.15
CA ARG A 61 15.61 7.99 8.97
C ARG A 61 16.33 8.98 8.06
N GLN A 62 15.74 9.30 6.91
CA GLN A 62 16.33 10.25 5.97
C GLN A 62 16.47 11.65 6.59
N ARG A 63 15.46 12.14 7.31
CA ARG A 63 15.53 13.47 7.95
C ARG A 63 16.62 13.54 9.00
N ALA A 64 16.82 12.46 9.77
CA ALA A 64 17.91 12.37 10.71
C ALA A 64 19.28 12.28 10.01
N PHE A 65 19.37 11.50 8.93
CA PHE A 65 20.58 11.36 8.11
C PHE A 65 21.02 12.69 7.50
N ASP A 66 20.07 13.42 6.87
CA ASP A 66 20.30 14.75 6.29
C ASP A 66 20.80 15.76 7.36
N ASN A 67 20.48 15.53 8.63
CA ASN A 67 20.89 16.34 9.78
C ASN A 67 21.99 15.68 10.62
N GLY A 68 22.82 14.82 10.01
CA GLY A 68 24.09 14.34 10.57
C GLY A 68 24.04 13.08 11.44
N VAL A 69 22.95 12.30 11.39
CA VAL A 69 22.91 10.95 12.00
C VAL A 69 23.34 9.93 10.94
N GLU A 70 24.65 9.71 10.81
CA GLU A 70 25.26 8.91 9.73
C GLU A 70 24.75 7.45 9.70
N ASP A 71 24.41 6.89 10.86
CA ASP A 71 23.94 5.53 11.06
C ASP A 71 22.40 5.41 11.11
N ALA A 72 21.66 6.46 10.68
CA ALA A 72 20.20 6.48 10.72
C ALA A 72 19.54 5.33 9.94
N PHE A 73 20.22 4.74 8.95
CA PHE A 73 19.73 3.61 8.16
C PHE A 73 20.15 2.22 8.71
N SER A 74 20.70 2.15 9.93
CA SER A 74 21.11 0.88 10.57
C SER A 74 19.93 -0.01 10.97
N TYR A 75 18.71 0.50 10.97
CA TYR A 75 17.48 -0.30 11.05
C TYR A 75 16.68 -0.23 9.75
N PRO A 76 16.04 -1.34 9.33
CA PRO A 76 15.41 -1.45 8.02
C PRO A 76 14.04 -0.76 7.99
N GLY A 77 13.55 -0.47 6.79
CA GLY A 77 12.12 -0.21 6.57
C GLY A 77 11.28 -1.47 6.78
N PHE A 78 10.02 -1.28 7.16
CA PHE A 78 9.10 -2.41 7.39
C PHE A 78 8.84 -3.27 6.14
N VAL A 79 8.97 -2.69 4.93
CA VAL A 79 8.72 -3.42 3.69
C VAL A 79 9.80 -4.45 3.40
N PRO A 80 11.10 -4.09 3.30
CA PRO A 80 12.15 -5.09 3.16
C PRO A 80 12.19 -6.08 4.33
N ALA A 81 11.84 -5.65 5.55
CA ALA A 81 11.88 -6.51 6.73
C ALA A 81 10.74 -7.54 6.80
N TYR A 82 9.51 -7.17 6.41
CA TYR A 82 8.32 -7.97 6.72
C TYR A 82 7.32 -8.13 5.57
N ILE A 83 7.13 -7.10 4.73
CA ILE A 83 5.99 -7.06 3.80
C ILE A 83 6.34 -7.55 2.40
N ARG A 84 7.59 -7.42 1.96
CA ARG A 84 7.98 -7.75 0.59
C ARG A 84 7.57 -9.16 0.11
N PRO A 85 7.63 -10.23 0.93
CA PRO A 85 7.14 -11.54 0.52
C PRO A 85 5.66 -11.53 0.09
N LEU A 86 4.82 -10.71 0.73
CA LEU A 86 3.42 -10.53 0.34
C LEU A 86 3.30 -9.85 -1.03
N PHE A 87 4.17 -8.87 -1.30
CA PHE A 87 4.19 -8.17 -2.59
C PHE A 87 4.62 -9.08 -3.76
N CYS A 88 5.50 -10.06 -3.51
CA CYS A 88 5.88 -11.06 -4.50
C CYS A 88 4.69 -11.89 -5.01
N GLU A 89 3.61 -11.99 -4.22
CA GLU A 89 2.36 -12.69 -4.58
C GLU A 89 1.23 -11.72 -5.00
N GLY A 90 1.56 -10.44 -5.18
CA GLY A 90 0.60 -9.39 -5.52
C GLY A 90 -0.37 -9.02 -4.39
N LYS A 91 -0.12 -9.48 -3.15
CA LYS A 91 -0.90 -9.06 -1.98
C LYS A 91 -0.61 -7.60 -1.65
N GLY A 92 -1.61 -6.92 -1.12
CA GLY A 92 -1.54 -5.51 -0.77
C GLY A 92 -2.85 -5.02 -0.17
N PRO A 93 -2.97 -3.74 0.17
CA PRO A 93 -4.09 -3.19 0.94
C PRO A 93 -5.36 -2.99 0.10
N PHE A 94 -5.84 -4.07 -0.52
CA PHE A 94 -7.10 -4.17 -1.24
C PHE A 94 -8.27 -3.85 -0.32
N ARG A 95 -9.18 -3.00 -0.79
CA ARG A 95 -10.29 -2.48 0.00
C ARG A 95 -11.53 -2.25 -0.84
N TRP A 96 -12.67 -2.23 -0.20
CA TRP A 96 -13.91 -1.84 -0.84
C TRP A 96 -14.80 -1.00 0.08
N VAL A 97 -15.74 -0.28 -0.52
CA VAL A 97 -16.65 0.67 0.12
C VAL A 97 -18.07 0.44 -0.38
N ALA A 98 -19.03 0.35 0.52
CA ALA A 98 -20.44 0.22 0.18
C ALA A 98 -21.06 1.60 -0.07
N LEU A 99 -21.44 1.91 -1.31
CA LEU A 99 -22.04 3.21 -1.66
C LEU A 99 -23.45 3.40 -1.11
N SER A 100 -24.09 2.34 -0.62
CA SER A 100 -25.38 2.40 0.07
C SER A 100 -25.29 3.14 1.40
N GLY A 101 -24.11 3.20 2.01
CA GLY A 101 -23.93 3.67 3.38
C GLY A 101 -24.37 2.66 4.44
N ASP A 102 -24.83 1.46 4.05
CA ASP A 102 -25.37 0.46 4.96
C ASP A 102 -24.28 -0.56 5.39
N PRO A 103 -24.00 -0.69 6.69
CA PRO A 103 -23.03 -1.67 7.22
C PRO A 103 -23.29 -3.11 6.81
N GLU A 104 -24.56 -3.49 6.60
CA GLU A 104 -24.92 -4.86 6.23
C GLU A 104 -24.35 -5.27 4.86
N ASP A 105 -24.06 -4.31 3.97
CA ASP A 105 -23.40 -4.60 2.69
C ASP A 105 -21.93 -5.01 2.92
N ILE A 106 -21.27 -4.43 3.92
CA ILE A 106 -19.92 -4.87 4.34
C ILE A 106 -19.98 -6.25 4.99
N TYR A 107 -20.95 -6.52 5.86
CA TYR A 107 -21.07 -7.86 6.45
C TYR A 107 -21.44 -8.93 5.42
N ALA A 108 -22.22 -8.59 4.39
CA ALA A 108 -22.51 -9.50 3.28
C ALA A 108 -21.25 -9.79 2.45
N THR A 109 -20.43 -8.77 2.18
CA THR A 109 -19.16 -8.96 1.47
C THR A 109 -18.13 -9.70 2.32
N ASP A 110 -18.04 -9.46 3.63
CA ASP A 110 -17.20 -10.23 4.55
C ASP A 110 -17.55 -11.73 4.50
N ARG A 111 -18.85 -12.08 4.56
CA ARG A 111 -19.31 -13.48 4.40
C ARG A 111 -18.91 -14.07 3.05
N ALA A 112 -19.13 -13.32 1.97
CA ALA A 112 -18.77 -13.79 0.62
C ALA A 112 -17.27 -14.02 0.45
N ILE A 113 -16.40 -13.20 1.07
CA ILE A 113 -14.96 -13.44 1.06
C ILE A 113 -14.60 -14.71 1.85
N MET A 114 -15.19 -14.93 3.04
CA MET A 114 -14.96 -16.16 3.81
C MET A 114 -15.43 -17.42 3.06
N GLU A 115 -16.50 -17.32 2.27
CA GLU A 115 -16.99 -18.43 1.42
C GLU A 115 -16.12 -18.67 0.18
N LEU A 116 -15.51 -17.62 -0.37
CA LEU A 116 -14.61 -17.73 -1.53
C LEU A 116 -13.25 -18.36 -1.17
N PHE A 117 -12.79 -18.13 0.06
CA PHE A 117 -11.48 -18.58 0.54
C PHE A 117 -11.60 -19.31 1.88
N PRO A 118 -12.39 -20.40 1.96
CA PRO A 118 -12.67 -21.10 3.20
C PRO A 118 -11.43 -21.74 3.85
N GLU A 119 -10.37 -21.94 3.07
CA GLU A 119 -9.09 -22.51 3.51
C GLU A 119 -8.14 -21.49 4.16
N ASP A 120 -8.35 -20.18 3.97
CA ASP A 120 -7.47 -19.14 4.53
C ASP A 120 -7.93 -18.75 5.94
N GLU A 121 -7.50 -19.54 6.92
CA GLU A 121 -7.80 -19.31 8.34
C GLU A 121 -7.36 -17.93 8.84
N HIS A 122 -6.25 -17.40 8.30
CA HIS A 122 -5.73 -16.09 8.68
C HIS A 122 -6.66 -14.98 8.18
N LEU A 123 -7.08 -15.05 6.93
CA LEU A 123 -8.04 -14.13 6.33
C LEU A 123 -9.39 -14.16 7.06
N ILE A 124 -9.89 -15.36 7.40
CA ILE A 124 -11.16 -15.51 8.12
C ILE A 124 -11.04 -14.87 9.52
N ARG A 125 -9.93 -15.12 10.21
CA ARG A 125 -9.67 -14.49 11.51
C ARG A 125 -9.58 -12.97 11.39
N TRP A 126 -8.92 -12.46 10.34
CA TRP A 126 -8.82 -11.02 10.07
C TRP A 126 -10.20 -10.38 9.93
N LEU A 127 -11.09 -10.96 9.11
CA LEU A 127 -12.44 -10.41 8.91
C LEU A 127 -13.27 -10.42 10.18
N LYS A 128 -13.22 -11.50 10.97
CA LYS A 128 -13.90 -11.56 12.28
C LYS A 128 -13.41 -10.48 13.23
N MET A 129 -12.08 -10.34 13.37
CA MET A 129 -11.50 -9.28 14.20
C MET A 129 -11.86 -7.88 13.69
N ALA A 130 -11.85 -7.67 12.37
CA ALA A 130 -12.19 -6.39 11.78
C ALA A 130 -13.67 -6.05 11.96
N GLN A 131 -14.56 -7.04 12.05
CA GLN A 131 -15.97 -6.83 12.40
C GLN A 131 -16.14 -6.49 13.89
N GLU A 132 -15.36 -7.11 14.78
CA GLU A 132 -15.46 -6.91 16.23
C GLU A 132 -14.78 -5.62 16.72
N GLN A 133 -13.70 -5.19 16.06
CA GLN A 133 -12.77 -4.19 16.61
C GLN A 133 -12.72 -2.89 15.79
N VAL A 134 -13.27 -2.84 14.57
CA VAL A 134 -13.19 -1.67 13.69
C VAL A 134 -14.56 -1.04 13.51
N GLU A 135 -14.72 0.15 14.10
CA GLU A 135 -15.87 1.01 13.88
C GLU A 135 -15.80 1.66 12.48
N PHE A 136 -16.94 1.71 11.78
CA PHE A 136 -17.01 2.36 10.47
C PHE A 136 -16.90 3.88 10.58
N GLN A 137 -16.25 4.50 9.59
CA GLN A 137 -16.11 5.95 9.49
C GLN A 137 -16.58 6.43 8.12
N GLY A 138 -17.66 7.22 8.08
CA GLY A 138 -18.29 7.62 6.81
C GLY A 138 -19.01 6.44 6.15
N LEU A 139 -18.78 6.23 4.85
CA LEU A 139 -19.32 5.05 4.17
C LEU A 139 -18.67 3.78 4.73
N PRO A 140 -19.45 2.73 5.07
CA PRO A 140 -18.90 1.45 5.51
C PRO A 140 -17.92 0.90 4.49
N ALA A 141 -16.74 0.51 4.96
CA ALA A 141 -15.62 0.08 4.15
C ALA A 141 -14.87 -1.05 4.84
N ARG A 142 -14.24 -1.91 4.04
CA ARG A 142 -13.40 -3.00 4.55
C ARG A 142 -12.06 -3.00 3.84
N ILE A 143 -11.02 -3.24 4.62
CA ILE A 143 -9.67 -3.55 4.17
C ILE A 143 -9.45 -5.06 4.34
N CYS A 144 -8.94 -5.73 3.31
CA CYS A 144 -8.58 -7.14 3.37
C CYS A 144 -7.46 -7.39 2.36
N TRP A 145 -6.31 -7.87 2.82
CA TRP A 145 -5.17 -8.07 1.93
C TRP A 145 -5.40 -9.28 1.03
N LEU A 146 -5.67 -9.01 -0.25
CA LEU A 146 -5.86 -10.03 -1.29
C LEU A 146 -4.78 -9.89 -2.36
N GLY A 147 -4.33 -11.02 -2.89
CA GLY A 147 -3.27 -11.16 -3.87
C GLY A 147 -3.74 -11.28 -5.31
N TYR A 148 -2.79 -11.60 -6.20
CA TYR A 148 -3.10 -11.93 -7.59
C TYR A 148 -4.07 -13.12 -7.65
N GLY A 149 -5.09 -13.04 -8.51
CA GLY A 149 -6.15 -14.04 -8.61
C GLY A 149 -7.25 -13.90 -7.55
N GLU A 150 -6.90 -13.65 -6.28
CA GLU A 150 -7.89 -13.44 -5.21
C GLU A 150 -8.70 -12.15 -5.44
N ARG A 151 -8.03 -11.05 -5.83
CA ARG A 151 -8.70 -9.77 -6.08
C ARG A 151 -9.77 -9.86 -7.16
N VAL A 152 -9.49 -10.54 -8.28
CA VAL A 152 -10.47 -10.70 -9.36
C VAL A 152 -11.65 -11.56 -8.95
N LYS A 153 -11.43 -12.65 -8.20
CA LYS A 153 -12.52 -13.48 -7.65
C LYS A 153 -13.43 -12.66 -6.73
N ALA A 154 -12.83 -11.89 -5.81
CA ALA A 154 -13.56 -11.00 -4.91
C ALA A 154 -14.37 -9.95 -5.66
N GLY A 155 -13.76 -9.22 -6.61
CA GLY A 155 -14.44 -8.17 -7.35
C GLY A 155 -15.59 -8.68 -8.22
N LEU A 156 -15.41 -9.82 -8.88
CA LEU A 156 -16.50 -10.46 -9.64
C LEU A 156 -17.63 -10.92 -8.72
N LYS A 157 -17.30 -11.48 -7.54
CA LYS A 157 -18.32 -11.86 -6.56
C LYS A 157 -19.09 -10.65 -6.04
N PHE A 158 -18.42 -9.54 -5.74
CA PHE A 158 -19.10 -8.32 -5.32
C PHE A 158 -20.03 -7.79 -6.42
N ASN A 159 -19.60 -7.83 -7.68
CA ASN A 159 -20.46 -7.46 -8.80
C ASN A 159 -21.69 -8.37 -8.92
N GLU A 160 -21.54 -9.67 -8.70
CA GLU A 160 -22.66 -10.62 -8.64
C GLU A 160 -23.63 -10.29 -7.49
N LEU A 161 -23.12 -9.96 -6.30
CA LEU A 161 -23.95 -9.57 -5.15
C LEU A 161 -24.77 -8.31 -5.45
N VAL A 162 -24.19 -7.33 -6.15
CA VAL A 162 -24.90 -6.11 -6.59
C VAL A 162 -25.98 -6.47 -7.61
N ALA A 163 -25.65 -7.28 -8.62
CA ALA A 163 -26.59 -7.71 -9.66
C ALA A 163 -27.81 -8.46 -9.09
N ASN A 164 -27.59 -9.26 -8.05
CA ASN A 164 -28.63 -10.04 -7.38
C ASN A 164 -29.37 -9.27 -6.28
N GLY A 165 -28.99 -8.02 -6.01
CA GLY A 165 -29.60 -7.19 -4.95
C GLY A 165 -29.32 -7.69 -3.52
N VAL A 166 -28.28 -8.51 -3.33
CA VAL A 166 -27.85 -8.96 -1.99
C VAL A 166 -27.20 -7.81 -1.22
N VAL A 167 -26.42 -6.98 -1.93
CA VAL A 167 -25.97 -5.67 -1.43
C VAL A 167 -26.84 -4.58 -2.06
N LYS A 168 -27.08 -3.49 -1.31
CA LYS A 168 -28.15 -2.52 -1.63
C LYS A 168 -27.78 -1.51 -2.71
N ALA A 169 -26.48 -1.31 -2.97
CA ALA A 169 -25.98 -0.39 -3.98
C ALA A 169 -24.63 -0.87 -4.54
N PRO A 170 -24.10 -0.23 -5.61
CA PRO A 170 -22.78 -0.55 -6.13
C PRO A 170 -21.66 -0.49 -5.07
N ILE A 171 -20.64 -1.32 -5.27
CA ILE A 171 -19.45 -1.38 -4.40
C ILE A 171 -18.27 -0.75 -5.13
N VAL A 172 -17.59 0.19 -4.48
CA VAL A 172 -16.33 0.76 -4.95
C VAL A 172 -15.19 -0.14 -4.48
N ILE A 173 -14.29 -0.54 -5.38
CA ILE A 173 -13.15 -1.40 -5.09
C ILE A 173 -11.86 -0.67 -5.43
N GLY A 174 -10.95 -0.57 -4.48
CA GLY A 174 -9.67 0.10 -4.68
C GLY A 174 -8.60 -0.39 -3.72
N ARG A 175 -7.61 0.47 -3.47
CA ARG A 175 -6.48 0.21 -2.58
C ARG A 175 -5.77 1.51 -2.22
N ASP A 176 -4.79 1.42 -1.33
CA ASP A 176 -3.77 2.45 -1.21
C ASP A 176 -2.89 2.48 -2.48
N HIS A 177 -2.14 3.57 -2.65
CA HIS A 177 -1.05 3.65 -3.60
C HIS A 177 0.18 2.84 -3.16
N LEU A 178 0.27 2.50 -1.86
CA LEU A 178 1.18 1.47 -1.36
C LEU A 178 0.63 0.10 -1.77
N ASP A 179 1.18 -0.47 -2.84
CA ASP A 179 0.88 -1.82 -3.28
C ASP A 179 2.05 -2.36 -4.13
N SER A 180 2.12 -3.68 -4.25
CA SER A 180 3.18 -4.44 -4.90
C SER A 180 3.68 -3.86 -6.24
N GLY A 181 2.79 -3.35 -7.09
CA GLY A 181 3.12 -2.87 -8.43
C GLY A 181 3.01 -1.37 -8.64
N SER A 182 2.63 -0.59 -7.62
CA SER A 182 2.09 0.75 -7.83
C SER A 182 2.92 1.88 -7.22
N VAL A 183 4.13 1.60 -6.74
CA VAL A 183 4.98 2.62 -6.09
C VAL A 183 6.46 2.36 -6.32
N ALA A 184 7.19 3.44 -6.55
CA ALA A 184 8.63 3.52 -6.39
C ALA A 184 8.93 4.49 -5.22
N SER A 185 9.54 3.98 -4.16
CA SER A 185 9.93 4.75 -2.97
C SER A 185 11.14 4.10 -2.27
N PRO A 186 12.37 4.57 -2.56
CA PRO A 186 13.61 3.95 -2.08
C PRO A 186 13.77 3.91 -0.55
N ASN A 187 13.06 4.77 0.19
CA ASN A 187 13.11 4.80 1.65
C ASN A 187 11.92 4.06 2.30
N ARG A 188 11.14 3.32 1.50
CA ARG A 188 9.93 2.62 1.96
C ARG A 188 9.66 1.34 1.15
N GLU A 189 8.74 1.36 0.19
CA GLU A 189 8.28 0.13 -0.48
C GLU A 189 9.36 -0.57 -1.32
N THR A 190 10.21 0.23 -1.96
CA THR A 190 11.25 -0.26 -2.86
C THR A 190 12.64 -0.15 -2.24
N GLU A 191 12.73 -0.05 -0.92
CA GLU A 191 14.00 -0.01 -0.19
C GLU A 191 14.76 -1.33 -0.26
N GLY A 192 15.98 -1.32 -0.79
CA GLY A 192 16.82 -2.51 -0.90
C GLY A 192 16.19 -3.55 -1.80
N MET A 193 15.80 -3.17 -3.03
CA MET A 193 15.43 -4.15 -4.05
C MET A 193 16.62 -5.06 -4.31
N ARG A 194 16.38 -6.35 -4.58
CA ARG A 194 17.44 -7.38 -4.71
C ARG A 194 18.46 -7.07 -5.81
N ASP A 195 18.03 -6.38 -6.86
CA ASP A 195 18.82 -5.97 -8.02
C ASP A 195 19.27 -4.50 -7.97
N GLY A 196 18.97 -3.77 -6.89
CA GLY A 196 19.26 -2.34 -6.75
C GLY A 196 18.34 -1.41 -7.53
N SER A 197 17.19 -1.90 -8.03
CA SER A 197 16.21 -1.12 -8.81
C SER A 197 15.34 -0.16 -7.99
N ASP A 198 15.75 0.18 -6.77
CA ASP A 198 14.99 0.93 -5.76
C ASP A 198 14.30 2.19 -6.32
N ALA A 199 15.02 2.97 -7.12
CA ALA A 199 14.58 4.26 -7.65
C ALA A 199 13.88 4.20 -9.02
N ILE A 200 13.72 3.02 -9.63
CA ILE A 200 13.07 2.89 -10.94
C ILE A 200 11.57 3.18 -10.81
N ALA A 201 11.15 4.32 -11.36
CA ALA A 201 9.77 4.81 -11.30
C ALA A 201 8.92 4.47 -12.53
N ASP A 202 9.42 3.67 -13.47
CA ASP A 202 8.64 3.24 -14.63
C ASP A 202 7.43 2.39 -14.22
N TRP A 203 7.60 1.52 -13.22
CA TRP A 203 6.58 0.59 -12.73
C TRP A 203 5.27 1.26 -12.26
N PRO A 204 5.28 2.26 -11.36
CA PRO A 204 4.04 2.95 -10.98
C PRO A 204 3.38 3.67 -12.17
N LEU A 205 4.15 4.20 -13.12
CA LEU A 205 3.59 4.83 -14.32
C LEU A 205 2.92 3.79 -15.23
N LEU A 206 3.56 2.65 -15.45
CA LEU A 206 2.98 1.52 -16.17
C LEU A 206 1.75 0.95 -15.47
N ASN A 207 1.74 0.89 -14.13
CA ASN A 207 0.56 0.51 -13.34
C ASN A 207 -0.62 1.44 -13.61
N ALA A 208 -0.42 2.76 -13.60
CA ALA A 208 -1.47 3.72 -13.94
C ALA A 208 -1.97 3.52 -15.37
N LEU A 209 -1.05 3.41 -16.34
CA LEU A 209 -1.41 3.25 -17.76
C LEU A 209 -2.21 1.96 -18.00
N VAL A 210 -1.76 0.82 -17.47
CA VAL A 210 -2.45 -0.47 -17.67
C VAL A 210 -3.83 -0.48 -17.01
N ASN A 211 -3.99 0.16 -15.85
CA ASN A 211 -5.28 0.27 -15.18
C ASN A 211 -6.24 1.21 -15.93
N ALA A 212 -5.72 2.30 -16.52
CA ALA A 212 -6.51 3.23 -17.31
C ALA A 212 -7.06 2.55 -18.58
N VAL A 213 -6.21 1.85 -19.33
CA VAL A 213 -6.67 1.11 -20.54
C VAL A 213 -7.46 -0.15 -20.20
N GLY A 214 -7.23 -0.75 -19.02
CA GLY A 214 -7.97 -1.92 -18.52
C GLY A 214 -9.43 -1.61 -18.20
N GLY A 215 -9.73 -0.35 -17.91
CA GLY A 215 -11.08 0.16 -17.63
C GLY A 215 -11.36 0.38 -16.15
N ALA A 216 -10.35 0.78 -15.36
CA ALA A 216 -10.60 1.30 -14.02
C ALA A 216 -11.54 2.52 -14.12
N THR A 217 -12.39 2.74 -13.11
CA THR A 217 -13.33 3.86 -13.11
C THR A 217 -12.59 5.19 -12.94
N TRP A 218 -11.55 5.21 -12.11
CA TRP A 218 -10.57 6.30 -12.09
C TRP A 218 -9.17 5.79 -11.73
N VAL A 219 -8.19 6.54 -12.21
CA VAL A 219 -6.76 6.28 -12.02
C VAL A 219 -6.08 7.58 -11.62
N SER A 220 -5.10 7.48 -10.74
CA SER A 220 -4.33 8.62 -10.24
C SER A 220 -2.83 8.34 -10.29
N ILE A 221 -2.04 9.38 -10.50
CA ILE A 221 -0.58 9.38 -10.36
C ILE A 221 -0.24 10.51 -9.41
N HIS A 222 0.44 10.18 -8.31
CA HIS A 222 0.83 11.12 -7.28
C HIS A 222 2.35 11.06 -7.03
N HIS A 223 2.87 12.13 -6.44
CA HIS A 223 4.27 12.27 -6.08
C HIS A 223 4.38 12.67 -4.60
N GLY A 224 5.31 12.03 -3.89
CA GLY A 224 5.70 12.37 -2.52
C GLY A 224 4.76 11.89 -1.42
N GLY A 225 3.77 11.06 -1.73
CA GLY A 225 2.88 10.49 -0.72
C GLY A 225 3.65 9.64 0.30
N GLY A 226 3.34 9.87 1.58
CA GLY A 226 3.87 9.13 2.72
C GLY A 226 5.30 9.48 3.13
N VAL A 227 6.23 9.60 2.18
CA VAL A 227 7.65 9.91 2.45
C VAL A 227 8.07 11.35 2.12
N GLY A 228 7.16 12.14 1.52
CA GLY A 228 7.37 13.55 1.21
C GLY A 228 7.86 13.79 -0.22
N ILE A 229 7.75 15.05 -0.67
CA ILE A 229 8.15 15.51 -2.01
C ILE A 229 9.59 15.07 -2.32
N GLY A 230 9.78 14.42 -3.47
CA GLY A 230 11.07 13.98 -3.99
C GLY A 230 11.40 12.50 -3.73
N TYR A 231 10.65 11.82 -2.86
CA TYR A 231 11.00 10.48 -2.38
C TYR A 231 10.07 9.35 -2.84
N SER A 232 8.98 9.66 -3.56
CA SER A 232 8.10 8.63 -4.11
C SER A 232 7.32 9.07 -5.34
N ILE A 233 7.10 8.12 -6.24
CA ILE A 233 6.15 8.21 -7.36
C ILE A 233 5.24 6.99 -7.27
N HIS A 234 3.92 7.19 -7.31
CA HIS A 234 2.98 6.10 -7.09
C HIS A 234 1.62 6.30 -7.76
N ALA A 235 0.96 5.19 -8.06
CA ALA A 235 -0.31 5.15 -8.78
C ALA A 235 -1.44 4.53 -7.94
N GLY A 236 -2.63 5.07 -8.12
CA GLY A 236 -3.86 4.57 -7.54
C GLY A 236 -4.81 4.13 -8.64
N GLN A 237 -5.61 3.11 -8.34
CA GLN A 237 -6.71 2.69 -9.19
C GLN A 237 -7.93 2.41 -8.32
N VAL A 238 -9.10 2.72 -8.86
CA VAL A 238 -10.37 2.33 -8.28
C VAL A 238 -11.33 1.94 -9.40
N ILE A 239 -12.12 0.91 -9.15
CA ILE A 239 -13.10 0.35 -10.07
C ILE A 239 -14.42 0.08 -9.36
N VAL A 240 -15.53 0.40 -10.04
CA VAL A 240 -16.88 0.21 -9.51
C VAL A 240 -17.45 -1.13 -9.97
N ALA A 241 -17.93 -1.92 -9.03
CA ALA A 241 -18.79 -3.08 -9.25
C ALA A 241 -20.26 -2.61 -9.16
N ASP A 242 -20.90 -2.41 -10.31
CA ASP A 242 -22.26 -1.87 -10.44
C ASP A 242 -23.31 -2.94 -10.80
N GLY A 243 -22.92 -4.21 -10.83
CA GLY A 243 -23.78 -5.34 -11.18
C GLY A 243 -23.91 -5.61 -12.69
N THR A 244 -23.33 -4.77 -13.54
CA THR A 244 -23.44 -4.94 -14.99
C THR A 244 -22.45 -5.96 -15.54
N SER A 245 -22.78 -6.53 -16.71
CA SER A 245 -21.88 -7.43 -17.44
C SER A 245 -20.64 -6.72 -17.96
N GLU A 246 -20.77 -5.42 -18.23
CA GLU A 246 -19.72 -4.52 -18.68
C GLU A 246 -18.72 -4.25 -17.55
N ALA A 247 -19.20 -4.04 -16.32
CA ALA A 247 -18.34 -3.94 -15.14
C ALA A 247 -17.60 -5.24 -14.87
N ALA A 248 -18.24 -6.40 -15.00
CA ALA A 248 -17.58 -7.69 -14.82
C ALA A 248 -16.34 -7.83 -15.74
N LYS A 249 -16.45 -7.44 -17.01
CA LYS A 249 -15.30 -7.46 -17.96
C LYS A 249 -14.19 -6.49 -17.58
N ARG A 250 -14.52 -5.32 -17.01
CA ARG A 250 -13.52 -4.34 -16.54
C ARG A 250 -12.85 -4.82 -15.26
N LEU A 251 -13.62 -5.36 -14.30
CA LEU A 251 -13.15 -5.94 -13.05
C LEU A 251 -12.17 -7.08 -13.31
N GLU A 252 -12.52 -7.99 -14.23
CA GLU A 252 -11.65 -9.10 -14.62
C GLU A 252 -10.28 -8.62 -15.11
N ARG A 253 -10.26 -7.61 -15.98
CA ARG A 253 -9.00 -7.04 -16.49
C ARG A 253 -8.22 -6.31 -15.39
N VAL A 254 -8.83 -5.30 -14.77
CA VAL A 254 -8.14 -4.40 -13.82
C VAL A 254 -7.65 -5.16 -12.60
N LEU A 255 -8.49 -6.01 -11.99
CA LEU A 255 -8.11 -6.77 -10.79
C LEU A 255 -7.19 -7.95 -11.09
N THR A 256 -6.88 -8.21 -12.36
CA THR A 256 -5.81 -9.12 -12.79
C THR A 256 -4.53 -8.33 -13.07
N THR A 257 -4.59 -7.25 -13.85
CA THR A 257 -3.40 -6.49 -14.28
C THR A 257 -2.78 -5.67 -13.15
N ASP A 258 -3.59 -5.15 -12.24
CA ASP A 258 -3.14 -4.31 -11.13
C ASP A 258 -2.19 -5.07 -10.16
N PRO A 259 -2.62 -6.17 -9.51
CA PRO A 259 -1.69 -7.00 -8.71
C PRO A 259 -0.67 -7.72 -9.60
N GLY A 260 -1.01 -8.00 -10.86
CA GLY A 260 -0.12 -8.63 -11.83
C GLY A 260 1.14 -7.80 -12.08
N MET A 261 1.01 -6.48 -12.17
CA MET A 261 2.15 -5.56 -12.28
C MET A 261 3.13 -5.72 -11.12
N GLY A 262 2.60 -5.94 -9.90
CA GLY A 262 3.42 -6.18 -8.72
C GLY A 262 4.23 -7.46 -8.79
N VAL A 263 3.60 -8.56 -9.21
CA VAL A 263 4.30 -9.84 -9.41
C VAL A 263 5.36 -9.70 -10.51
N VAL A 264 5.03 -9.08 -11.65
CA VAL A 264 5.97 -8.87 -12.77
C VAL A 264 7.17 -8.04 -12.31
N ARG A 265 6.95 -6.92 -11.62
CA ARG A 265 8.00 -6.03 -11.11
C ARG A 265 8.97 -6.77 -10.17
N HIS A 266 8.45 -7.56 -9.24
CA HIS A 266 9.30 -8.29 -8.29
C HIS A 266 9.99 -9.48 -8.95
N ALA A 267 9.36 -10.14 -9.92
CA ALA A 267 10.01 -11.19 -10.70
C ALA A 267 11.16 -10.63 -11.55
N ASP A 268 10.98 -9.44 -12.14
CA ASP A 268 12.01 -8.70 -12.88
C ASP A 268 13.22 -8.37 -11.99
N ALA A 269 12.97 -7.89 -10.77
CA ALA A 269 14.00 -7.64 -9.76
C ALA A 269 14.66 -8.92 -9.19
N GLY A 270 14.28 -10.10 -9.70
CA GLY A 270 14.95 -11.37 -9.38
C GLY A 270 14.51 -12.03 -8.07
N TYR A 271 13.33 -11.70 -7.53
CA TYR A 271 12.77 -12.40 -6.36
C TYR A 271 12.28 -13.80 -6.76
N PRO A 272 12.86 -14.89 -6.22
CA PRO A 272 12.50 -16.26 -6.57
C PRO A 272 11.03 -16.58 -6.32
N GLU A 273 10.48 -16.05 -5.22
CA GLU A 273 9.08 -16.22 -4.83
C GLU A 273 8.15 -15.65 -5.90
N ALA A 274 8.44 -14.45 -6.42
CA ALA A 274 7.66 -13.82 -7.47
C ALA A 274 7.79 -14.56 -8.81
N ILE A 275 8.98 -15.06 -9.15
CA ILE A 275 9.22 -15.86 -10.37
C ILE A 275 8.42 -17.17 -10.31
N THR A 276 8.55 -17.92 -9.21
CA THR A 276 7.80 -19.17 -9.01
C THR A 276 6.30 -18.92 -9.01
N PHE A 277 5.84 -17.84 -8.35
CA PHE A 277 4.44 -17.46 -8.32
C PHE A 277 3.93 -17.13 -9.73
N ALA A 278 4.69 -16.35 -10.51
CA ALA A 278 4.35 -16.00 -11.89
C ALA A 278 4.22 -17.23 -12.79
N GLN A 279 5.18 -18.17 -12.71
CA GLN A 279 5.16 -19.43 -13.45
C GLN A 279 3.94 -20.28 -13.07
N LYS A 280 3.66 -20.45 -11.78
CA LYS A 280 2.53 -21.23 -11.27
C LYS A 280 1.17 -20.68 -11.75
N HIS A 281 1.05 -19.37 -11.87
CA HIS A 281 -0.19 -18.70 -12.26
C HIS A 281 -0.25 -18.31 -13.74
N GLY A 282 0.74 -18.70 -14.55
CA GLY A 282 0.77 -18.43 -15.98
C GLY A 282 0.86 -16.94 -16.34
N ILE A 283 1.46 -16.12 -15.47
CA ILE A 283 1.68 -14.70 -15.73
C ILE A 283 2.74 -14.57 -16.82
N LYS A 284 2.38 -13.92 -17.93
CA LYS A 284 3.26 -13.77 -19.10
C LYS A 284 4.32 -12.71 -18.83
N ILE A 285 5.57 -13.14 -18.69
CA ILE A 285 6.73 -12.26 -18.53
C ILE A 285 7.71 -12.58 -19.67
N PRO A 286 7.76 -11.77 -20.74
CA PRO A 286 8.51 -12.11 -21.96
C PRO A 286 9.98 -12.47 -21.74
N MET A 287 10.65 -11.80 -20.80
CA MET A 287 12.08 -12.00 -20.54
C MET A 287 12.39 -13.20 -19.61
N LEU A 288 11.38 -13.84 -19.01
CA LEU A 288 11.57 -15.00 -18.12
C LEU A 288 11.48 -16.34 -18.86
N SER A 289 10.82 -16.40 -20.03
CA SER A 289 10.72 -17.64 -20.81
C SER A 289 12.03 -18.09 -21.46
N ASP A 290 13.03 -17.21 -21.55
CA ASP A 290 14.31 -17.47 -22.22
C ASP A 290 15.44 -17.90 -21.26
N LYS A 291 15.13 -18.11 -19.96
CA LYS A 291 16.11 -18.49 -18.92
C LYS A 291 15.91 -19.91 -18.35
N ALA A 292 15.06 -20.73 -18.98
CA ALA A 292 14.80 -22.12 -18.58
C ALA A 292 15.58 -23.11 -19.45
#